data_AF-A0A0S3F3P4-F1
#
_entry.id   AF-A0A0S3F3P4-F1
#
_cell.length_a   1.000
_cell.length_b   1.000
_cell.length_c   1.000
_cell.angle_alpha   90.00
_cell.angle_beta   90.00
_cell.angle_gamma   90.00
#
_symmetry.space_group_name_H-M   'P 1'
#
loop_
_entity.id
_entity.type
_entity.pdbx_description
1 polymer ?
#
loop_
_entity_poly.entity_id
_entity_poly.type
_entity_poly.pdbx_seq_one_letter_code
_entity_poly.pdbx_strand_id
1 'polypeptide(L)'
;MSLAWRKWIRILFAGPGAVIVTLVVMAGMPLWLPGGAAGVDNLVLPLVLAPLIWAALFFHACLDRKLARVGIAAIALLVLHGGLVAFKLLGPVPVVQESH
;
A
#
# COMPACT_ATOMS: atom_id res chain seq x y z
N MET A 1 8.71 3.36 26.25
CA MET A 1 7.66 2.48 25.71
C MET A 1 7.61 1.19 26.53
N SER A 2 6.46 0.88 27.11
CA SER A 2 6.27 -0.37 27.87
C SER A 2 6.39 -1.62 26.96
N LEU A 3 6.74 -2.76 27.56
CA LEU A 3 6.79 -4.04 26.85
C LEU A 3 5.44 -4.42 26.23
N ALA A 4 4.34 -4.11 26.91
CA ALA A 4 2.97 -4.33 26.42
C ALA A 4 2.68 -3.53 25.13
N TRP A 5 3.08 -2.24 25.11
CA TRP A 5 2.90 -1.38 23.94
C TRP A 5 3.67 -1.90 22.71
N ARG A 6 4.90 -2.39 22.90
CA ARG A 6 5.68 -3.02 21.82
C ARG A 6 5.01 -4.28 21.26
N LYS A 7 4.38 -5.11 22.12
CA LYS A 7 3.64 -6.30 21.68
C LYS A 7 2.42 -5.93 20.83
N TRP A 8 1.65 -4.93 21.25
CA TRP A 8 0.49 -4.45 20.49
C TRP A 8 0.86 -3.87 19.12
N ILE A 9 1.95 -3.10 19.05
CA ILE A 9 2.47 -2.61 17.76
C ILE A 9 2.82 -3.79 16.83
N ARG A 10 3.47 -4.84 17.35
CA ARG A 10 3.77 -6.03 16.53
C ARG A 10 2.51 -6.72 16.02
N ILE A 11 1.50 -6.89 16.86
CA ILE A 11 0.23 -7.52 16.45
C ILE A 11 -0.46 -6.68 15.37
N LEU A 12 -0.46 -5.35 15.52
CA LEU A 12 -1.04 -4.44 14.53
C LEU A 12 -0.31 -4.56 13.18
N PHE A 13 1.02 -4.46 13.17
CA PHE A 13 1.81 -4.52 11.93
C PHE A 13 1.90 -5.93 11.33
N ALA A 14 1.87 -6.99 12.14
CA ALA A 14 1.86 -8.38 11.69
C ALA A 14 0.46 -8.90 11.36
N GLY A 15 -0.54 -8.04 11.21
CA GLY A 15 -1.89 -8.47 10.88
C GLY A 15 -2.64 -7.40 10.11
N PRO A 16 -3.62 -6.73 10.74
CA PRO A 16 -4.49 -5.79 10.05
C PRO A 16 -3.74 -4.61 9.41
N GLY A 17 -2.66 -4.13 10.04
CA GLY A 17 -1.83 -3.05 9.50
C GLY A 17 -1.12 -3.43 8.20
N ALA A 18 -0.53 -4.63 8.11
CA ALA A 18 0.09 -5.12 6.88
C ALA A 18 -0.95 -5.28 5.75
N VAL A 19 -2.16 -5.74 6.08
CA VAL A 19 -3.25 -5.87 5.10
C VAL A 19 -3.64 -4.50 4.55
N ILE A 20 -3.87 -3.51 5.41
CA ILE A 20 -4.23 -2.14 4.99
C ILE A 20 -3.14 -1.55 4.08
N VAL A 21 -1.86 -1.65 4.47
CA VAL A 21 -0.74 -1.16 3.65
C VAL A 21 -0.74 -1.85 2.29
N THR A 22 -0.91 -3.16 2.26
CA THR A 22 -0.93 -3.93 1.01
C THR A 22 -2.06 -3.47 0.08
N LEU A 23 -3.28 -3.30 0.61
CA LEU A 23 -4.42 -2.82 -0.17
C LEU A 23 -4.19 -1.42 -0.74
N VAL A 24 -3.61 -0.51 0.06
CA VAL A 24 -3.27 0.84 -0.38
C VAL A 24 -2.21 0.81 -1.47
N VAL A 25 -1.19 -0.04 -1.36
CA VAL A 25 -0.20 -0.22 -2.41
C VAL A 25 -0.87 -0.69 -3.69
N MET A 26 -1.67 -1.75 -3.64
CA MET A 26 -2.41 -2.27 -4.80
C MET A 26 -3.28 -1.20 -5.45
N ALA A 27 -4.00 -0.40 -4.66
CA ALA A 27 -4.85 0.68 -5.16
C ALA A 27 -4.07 1.79 -5.88
N GLY A 28 -2.81 2.03 -5.48
CA GLY A 28 -1.94 2.99 -6.15
C GLY A 28 -1.28 2.46 -7.44
N MET A 29 -1.18 1.14 -7.61
CA MET A 29 -0.47 0.52 -8.74
C MET A 29 -0.98 0.92 -10.13
N PRO A 30 -2.30 1.00 -10.40
CA PRO A 30 -2.82 1.42 -11.70
C PRO A 30 -2.36 2.81 -12.15
N LEU A 31 -1.93 3.67 -11.22
CA LEU A 31 -1.51 5.03 -11.53
C LEU A 31 -0.11 5.13 -12.14
N TRP A 32 0.71 4.09 -11.98
CA TRP A 32 2.09 4.07 -12.48
C TRP A 32 2.45 2.81 -13.27
N LEU A 33 1.61 1.76 -13.23
CA LEU A 33 1.74 0.63 -14.14
C LEU A 33 1.20 0.96 -15.54
N PRO A 34 1.87 0.50 -16.60
CA PRO A 34 1.27 0.54 -17.92
C PRO A 34 0.02 -0.35 -17.96
N GLY A 35 -1.00 0.10 -18.70
CA GLY A 35 -2.18 -0.71 -18.98
C GLY A 35 -1.80 -2.01 -19.71
N GLY A 36 -2.61 -3.04 -19.52
CA GLY A 36 -2.49 -4.31 -20.24
C GLY A 36 -2.88 -4.16 -21.71
N ALA A 37 -2.49 -5.14 -22.52
CA ALA A 37 -2.70 -5.15 -23.98
C ALA A 37 -4.17 -5.01 -24.41
N ALA A 38 -5.11 -5.30 -23.51
CA ALA A 38 -6.56 -5.18 -23.72
C ALA A 38 -7.13 -3.78 -23.36
N GLY A 39 -6.30 -2.80 -23.00
CA GLY A 39 -6.75 -1.49 -22.53
C GLY A 39 -7.30 -1.49 -21.10
N VAL A 40 -7.06 -2.57 -20.35
CA VAL A 40 -7.47 -2.74 -18.94
C VAL A 40 -6.22 -2.76 -18.05
N ASP A 41 -6.34 -2.34 -16.79
CA ASP A 41 -5.21 -2.35 -15.86
C ASP A 41 -4.60 -3.75 -15.68
N ASN A 42 -3.27 -3.82 -15.65
CA ASN A 42 -2.53 -5.07 -15.46
C ASN A 42 -2.72 -5.61 -14.03
N LEU A 43 -3.73 -6.46 -13.82
CA LEU A 43 -4.10 -7.01 -12.50
C LEU A 43 -3.14 -8.07 -11.96
N VAL A 44 -2.37 -8.74 -12.84
CA VAL A 44 -1.48 -9.84 -12.46
C VAL A 44 -0.41 -9.36 -11.47
N LEU A 45 0.20 -8.20 -11.73
CA LEU A 45 1.28 -7.69 -10.89
C LEU A 45 0.80 -7.30 -9.48
N PRO A 46 -0.28 -6.50 -9.30
CA PRO A 46 -0.87 -6.26 -7.98
C PRO A 46 -1.27 -7.54 -7.26
N LEU A 47 -1.86 -8.51 -7.97
CA LEU A 47 -2.32 -9.75 -7.36
C LEU A 47 -1.17 -10.59 -6.80
N VAL A 48 -0.04 -10.66 -7.49
CA VAL A 48 1.17 -11.37 -7.04
C VAL A 48 1.90 -10.59 -5.95
N LEU A 49 1.98 -9.27 -6.08
CA LEU A 49 2.65 -8.43 -5.08
C LEU A 49 1.88 -8.33 -3.78
N ALA A 50 0.55 -8.47 -3.78
CA ALA A 50 -0.26 -8.41 -2.57
C ALA A 50 0.20 -9.38 -1.48
N PRO A 51 0.24 -10.72 -1.70
CA PRO A 51 0.71 -11.64 -0.68
C PRO A 51 2.20 -11.45 -0.37
N LEU A 52 3.02 -10.99 -1.32
CA LEU A 52 4.45 -10.75 -1.10
C LEU A 52 4.72 -9.55 -0.19
N ILE A 53 4.05 -8.42 -0.42
CA ILE A 53 4.15 -7.22 0.41
C ILE A 53 3.62 -7.53 1.80
N TRP A 54 2.46 -8.20 1.89
CA TRP A 54 1.89 -8.61 3.15
C TRP A 54 2.84 -9.53 3.93
N ALA A 55 3.35 -10.59 3.29
CA ALA A 55 4.27 -11.53 3.92
C ALA A 55 5.56 -10.84 4.34
N ALA A 56 6.12 -9.97 3.50
CA ALA A 56 7.32 -9.21 3.84
C ALA A 56 7.09 -8.34 5.08
N LEU A 57 5.98 -7.60 5.15
CA LEU A 57 5.62 -6.78 6.31
C LEU A 57 5.36 -7.64 7.56
N PHE A 58 4.67 -8.76 7.41
CA PHE A 58 4.39 -9.74 8.46
C PHE A 58 5.70 -10.29 9.06
N PHE A 59 6.54 -10.89 8.23
CA PHE A 59 7.81 -11.46 8.68
C PHE A 59 8.74 -10.39 9.22
N HIS A 60 8.75 -9.18 8.64
CA HIS A 60 9.53 -8.07 9.15
C HIS A 60 9.06 -7.62 10.54
N ALA A 61 7.74 -7.56 10.77
CA ALA A 61 7.16 -7.26 12.09
C ALA A 61 7.46 -8.35 13.14
N CYS A 62 7.50 -9.62 12.74
CA CYS A 62 7.79 -10.75 13.62
C CYS A 62 9.28 -10.91 13.95
N LEU A 63 10.17 -10.71 12.98
CA LEU A 63 11.60 -11.04 13.10
C LEU A 63 12.48 -9.84 13.50
N ASP A 64 12.03 -8.60 13.29
CA ASP A 64 12.88 -7.44 13.57
C ASP A 64 12.94 -7.07 15.08
N ARG A 65 14.17 -6.89 15.59
CA ARG A 65 14.43 -6.38 16.95
C ARG A 65 14.05 -4.90 17.07
N LYS A 66 14.07 -4.14 15.97
CA LYS A 66 13.80 -2.70 15.92
C LYS A 66 12.48 -2.41 15.20
N LEU A 67 11.37 -2.39 15.95
CA LEU A 67 10.03 -2.07 15.41
C LEU A 67 9.95 -0.75 14.64
N ALA A 68 10.85 0.21 14.93
CA ALA A 68 10.90 1.48 14.21
C ALA A 68 11.14 1.29 12.69
N ARG A 69 11.93 0.28 12.29
CA ARG A 69 12.21 0.01 10.86
C ARG A 69 10.95 -0.48 10.14
N VAL A 70 10.24 -1.40 10.78
CA VAL A 70 8.94 -1.92 10.32
C VAL A 70 7.94 -0.78 10.16
N GLY A 71 7.85 0.09 11.16
CA GLY A 71 6.97 1.26 11.12
C GLY A 71 7.32 2.23 9.98
N ILE A 72 8.60 2.56 9.79
CA ILE A 72 9.05 3.45 8.72
C ILE A 72 8.71 2.86 7.34
N ALA A 73 9.00 1.58 7.11
CA ALA A 73 8.72 0.94 5.82
C ALA A 73 7.21 0.92 5.51
N ALA A 74 6.39 0.52 6.49
CA ALA A 74 4.95 0.48 6.35
C ALA A 74 4.34 1.88 6.13
N ILE A 75 4.78 2.88 6.89
CA ILE A 75 4.32 4.26 6.75
C ILE A 75 4.74 4.84 5.40
N ALA A 76 5.97 4.59 4.95
CA ALA A 76 6.44 5.05 3.65
C ALA A 76 5.59 4.49 2.51
N LEU A 77 5.31 3.18 2.53
CA LEU A 77 4.44 2.54 1.54
C LEU A 77 3.03 3.13 1.55
N LEU A 78 2.45 3.31 2.75
CA LEU A 78 1.12 3.87 2.94
C LEU A 78 1.02 5.32 2.44
N VAL A 79 1.97 6.18 2.81
CA VAL A 79 1.97 7.60 2.45
C VAL A 79 2.21 7.78 0.96
N LEU A 80 3.15 7.05 0.36
CA LEU A 80 3.44 7.18 -1.07
C LEU A 80 2.25 6.72 -1.93
N HIS A 81 1.72 5.53 -1.68
CA HIS A 81 0.63 4.99 -2.49
C HIS A 81 -0.72 5.62 -2.13
N GLY A 82 -0.98 5.87 -0.85
CA GLY A 82 -2.19 6.57 -0.41
C GLY A 82 -2.22 8.02 -0.90
N GLY A 83 -1.08 8.70 -0.92
CA GLY A 83 -0.94 10.04 -1.49
C GLY A 83 -1.23 10.07 -2.99
N LEU A 84 -0.72 9.10 -3.76
CA LEU A 84 -1.04 8.95 -5.19
C LEU A 84 -2.53 8.76 -5.42
N VAL A 85 -3.16 7.85 -4.66
CA VAL A 85 -4.61 7.59 -4.75
C VAL A 85 -5.40 8.84 -4.40
N ALA A 86 -5.08 9.50 -3.28
CA ALA A 86 -5.75 10.72 -2.86
C ALA A 86 -5.60 11.84 -3.90
N PHE A 87 -4.40 12.02 -4.47
CA PHE A 87 -4.15 13.00 -5.52
C PHE A 87 -5.01 12.74 -6.77
N LYS A 88 -5.17 11.48 -7.17
CA LYS A 88 -6.02 11.14 -8.31
C LYS A 88 -7.51 11.39 -8.02
N LEU A 89 -7.98 11.06 -6.82
CA LEU A 89 -9.38 11.21 -6.42
C LEU A 89 -9.78 12.67 -6.15
N LEU A 90 -8.86 13.47 -5.61
CA LEU A 90 -9.07 14.89 -5.30
C LEU A 90 -8.66 15.82 -6.44
N GLY A 91 -8.06 15.28 -7.50
CA GLY A 91 -7.67 16.04 -8.69
C GLY A 91 -8.89 16.60 -9.45
N PRO A 92 -8.73 17.68 -10.22
CA PRO A 92 -9.83 18.28 -10.97
C PRO A 92 -10.48 17.24 -11.91
N VAL A 93 -11.81 17.16 -11.87
CA VAL A 93 -12.59 16.38 -12.85
C VAL A 93 -12.30 17.00 -14.24
N PRO A 94 -11.83 16.23 -15.23
CA PRO A 94 -11.69 16.76 -16.58
C PRO A 94 -13.08 17.18 -17.06
N VAL A 95 -13.27 18.48 -17.28
CA VAL A 95 -14.44 19.00 -17.96
C VAL A 95 -14.39 18.40 -19.36
N VAL A 96 -15.31 17.48 -19.65
CA VAL A 96 -15.48 16.92 -21.00
C VAL A 96 -15.80 18.11 -21.90
N GLN A 97 -14.82 18.55 -22.68
CA GLN A 97 -15.03 19.60 -23.66
C GLN A 97 -15.73 18.93 -24.84
N GLU A 98 -17.07 18.92 -24.80
CA GLU A 98 -17.89 18.56 -25.96
C GLU A 98 -17.53 19.52 -27.10
N SER A 99 -16.73 19.01 -28.04
CA SER A 99 -16.43 19.68 -29.30
C SER A 99 -17.65 19.57 -30.21
N HIS A 100 -18.45 20.63 -30.24
CA HIS A 100 -19.39 20.92 -31.33
C HIS A 100 -18.68 21.57 -32.51
#